data_AF-A0A4E0RUC5-F1
#
_entry.id   AF-A0A4E0RUC5-F1
#
_cell.length_a   1.000
_cell.length_b   1.000
_cell.length_c   1.000
_cell.angle_alpha   90.00
_cell.angle_beta   90.00
_cell.angle_gamma   90.00
#
_symmetry.space_group_name_H-M   'P 1'
#
loop_
_entity.id
_entity.type
_entity.pdbx_description
1 polymer ?
#
loop_
_entity_poly.entity_id
_entity_poly.type
_entity_poly.pdbx_seq_one_letter_code
_entity_poly.pdbx_strand_id
1 'polypeptide(L)'
;MRFFHTHMIFLCCYIFLQTVVRFLIHFFAGLVNRLAFVLLLSAPSLFGVQAMESLVDKGLVKAIGLSNFNRRQIEEIWRHSRIKPTNLQIEVHANFPNAELVDFAQSLGMSVTAYAPLGSPGGFRIADAHGKTPAQTLLRYLLQRNLIVVPKSSHEERIVENSKIFDFELTTEEMHLLNVCGLNERQFKFEKFKTHPEYPFNEPF
;
A
#
# COMPACT_ATOMS: atom_id res chain seq x y z
N MET A 1 30.84 -8.32 22.23
CA MET A 1 30.40 -7.00 21.74
C MET A 1 30.65 -6.92 20.24
N ARG A 2 29.70 -7.35 19.40
CA ARG A 2 29.72 -7.17 17.94
C ARG A 2 28.29 -6.91 17.49
N PHE A 3 28.03 -5.65 17.16
CA PHE A 3 26.81 -5.18 16.50
C PHE A 3 26.78 -5.77 15.09
N PHE A 4 25.78 -6.60 14.77
CA PHE A 4 25.47 -6.94 13.38
C PHE A 4 24.45 -5.93 12.86
N HIS A 5 24.87 -5.19 11.83
CA HIS A 5 24.02 -4.40 10.95
C HIS A 5 22.84 -5.24 10.44
N THR A 6 21.63 -4.89 10.85
CA THR A 6 20.40 -5.35 10.20
C THR A 6 20.15 -4.42 9.03
N HIS A 7 20.56 -4.82 7.82
CA HIS A 7 20.13 -4.16 6.60
C HIS A 7 18.61 -4.30 6.47
N MET A 8 17.92 -3.17 6.48
CA MET A 8 16.47 -3.07 6.33
C MET A 8 16.10 -3.28 4.87
N ILE A 9 16.04 -4.55 4.44
CA ILE A 9 15.57 -4.94 3.12
C ILE A 9 14.04 -5.03 3.17
N PHE A 10 13.34 -3.98 2.71
CA PHE A 10 11.93 -4.09 2.33
C PHE A 10 11.84 -4.82 0.98
N LEU A 11 11.87 -6.15 1.04
CA LEU A 11 11.65 -6.98 -0.13
C LEU A 11 10.14 -7.14 -0.33
N CYS A 12 9.59 -6.56 -1.40
CA CYS A 12 8.35 -7.06 -1.99
C CYS A 12 8.66 -8.49 -2.46
N CYS A 13 8.38 -9.46 -1.60
CA CYS A 13 8.77 -10.84 -1.84
C CYS A 13 7.69 -11.46 -2.74
N TYR A 14 7.94 -11.52 -4.04
CA TYR A 14 7.26 -12.49 -4.90
C TYR A 14 7.75 -13.89 -4.48
N ILE A 15 7.11 -14.48 -3.47
CA ILE A 15 7.37 -15.89 -3.15
C ILE A 15 6.52 -16.73 -4.11
N PHE A 16 7.15 -17.25 -5.15
CA PHE A 16 6.64 -18.41 -5.89
C PHE A 16 6.70 -19.62 -4.93
N LEU A 17 5.64 -19.83 -4.14
CA LEU A 17 5.48 -21.10 -3.42
C LEU A 17 5.20 -22.17 -4.48
N GLN A 18 6.19 -23.03 -4.74
CA GLN A 18 6.18 -24.11 -5.74
C GLN A 18 5.18 -25.25 -5.44
N THR A 19 4.13 -25.01 -4.67
CA THR A 19 3.11 -26.03 -4.45
C THR A 19 1.76 -25.35 -4.30
N VAL A 20 0.87 -25.70 -5.24
CA VAL A 20 -0.56 -25.34 -5.33
C VAL A 20 -0.89 -24.05 -6.11
N VAL A 21 -1.17 -24.26 -7.41
CA VAL A 21 -2.15 -23.55 -8.25
C VAL A 21 -1.99 -22.03 -8.41
N ARG A 22 -1.40 -21.63 -9.54
CA ARG A 22 -1.73 -20.48 -10.44
C ARG A 22 -2.57 -19.30 -9.89
N PHE A 23 -2.29 -18.78 -8.70
CA PHE A 23 -2.80 -17.52 -8.19
C PHE A 23 -1.62 -16.59 -7.88
N LEU A 24 -1.61 -15.40 -8.50
CA LEU A 24 -0.67 -14.33 -8.16
C LEU A 24 -1.01 -13.83 -6.74
N ILE A 25 -0.28 -14.34 -5.76
CA ILE A 25 -0.35 -13.92 -4.36
C ILE A 25 0.80 -12.94 -4.13
N HIS A 26 0.50 -11.69 -3.79
CA HIS A 26 1.52 -10.74 -3.33
C HIS A 26 1.73 -10.93 -1.84
N PHE A 27 2.95 -11.29 -1.42
CA PHE A 27 3.32 -11.31 -0.01
C PHE A 27 3.89 -9.95 0.39
N PHE A 28 3.30 -9.33 1.41
CA PHE A 28 3.89 -8.18 2.09
C PHE A 28 4.33 -8.60 3.50
N ALA A 29 5.64 -8.64 3.73
CA ALA A 29 6.22 -8.87 5.06
C ALA A 29 6.63 -7.52 5.66
N GLY A 30 5.77 -6.96 6.52
CA GLY A 30 6.10 -5.78 7.32
C GLY A 30 6.70 -6.21 8.66
N LEU A 31 8.00 -5.98 8.88
CA LEU A 31 8.67 -6.36 10.14
C LEU A 31 8.59 -5.22 11.17
N VAL A 32 7.39 -4.87 11.63
CA VAL A 32 7.23 -4.10 12.87
C VAL A 32 7.02 -5.10 13.99
N ASN A 33 8.12 -5.46 14.65
CA ASN A 33 8.20 -6.48 15.71
C ASN A 33 7.69 -7.86 15.26
N ARG A 34 8.63 -8.80 15.04
CA ARG A 34 8.40 -10.26 14.87
C ARG A 34 6.93 -10.68 15.13
N LEU A 35 6.18 -11.01 14.07
CA LEU A 35 4.84 -11.68 14.05
C LEU A 35 3.65 -10.94 13.38
N ALA A 36 3.80 -10.26 12.24
CA ALA A 36 2.64 -9.86 11.43
C ALA A 36 2.84 -10.17 9.94
N PHE A 37 2.38 -11.36 9.51
CA PHE A 37 2.28 -11.72 8.10
C PHE A 37 0.87 -11.38 7.61
N VAL A 38 0.77 -10.42 6.68
CA VAL A 38 -0.46 -10.10 5.96
C VAL A 38 -0.36 -10.67 4.55
N LEU A 39 -1.33 -11.49 4.17
CA LEU A 39 -1.39 -12.07 2.83
C LEU A 39 -2.29 -11.23 1.93
N LEU A 40 -1.79 -10.76 0.78
CA LEU A 40 -2.56 -9.92 -0.13
C LEU A 40 -3.09 -10.73 -1.32
N LEU A 41 -4.42 -10.75 -1.49
CA LEU A 41 -5.04 -11.24 -2.70
C LEU A 41 -4.91 -10.19 -3.82
N SER A 42 -4.59 -10.62 -5.04
CA SER A 42 -4.46 -9.73 -6.21
C SER A 42 -5.50 -9.98 -7.31
N ALA A 43 -6.47 -10.88 -7.07
CA ALA A 43 -7.59 -11.12 -7.99
C ALA A 43 -8.84 -11.56 -7.21
N PRO A 44 -10.02 -11.00 -7.49
CA PRO A 44 -11.24 -11.34 -6.76
C PRO A 44 -11.64 -12.79 -7.06
N SER A 45 -11.63 -13.61 -6.02
CA SER A 45 -12.13 -14.99 -6.09
C SER A 45 -12.54 -15.44 -4.70
N LEU A 46 -13.75 -15.99 -4.59
CA LEU A 46 -14.25 -16.56 -3.33
C LEU A 46 -13.35 -17.72 -2.86
N PHE A 47 -12.90 -18.55 -3.80
CA PHE A 47 -11.93 -19.60 -3.52
C PHE A 47 -10.61 -19.05 -2.97
N GLY A 48 -10.11 -17.94 -3.53
CA GLY A 48 -8.89 -17.29 -3.05
C GLY A 48 -9.03 -16.83 -1.60
N VAL A 49 -10.15 -16.21 -1.25
CA VAL A 49 -10.41 -15.78 0.14
C VAL A 49 -10.48 -16.96 1.09
N GLN A 50 -11.22 -18.01 0.74
CA GLN A 50 -11.31 -19.23 1.56
C GLN A 50 -9.93 -19.89 1.77
N ALA A 51 -9.09 -19.89 0.74
CA ALA A 51 -7.72 -20.39 0.85
C ALA A 51 -6.89 -19.55 1.83
N MET A 52 -6.98 -18.21 1.77
CA MET A 52 -6.29 -17.32 2.70
C MET A 52 -6.79 -17.48 4.14
N GLU A 53 -8.10 -17.67 4.33
CA GLU A 53 -8.69 -17.95 5.63
C GLU A 53 -8.15 -19.24 6.25
N SER A 54 -8.00 -20.30 5.46
CA SER A 54 -7.38 -21.55 5.92
C SER A 54 -5.93 -21.35 6.39
N LEU A 55 -5.19 -20.41 5.80
CA LEU A 55 -3.83 -20.10 6.23
C LEU A 55 -3.83 -19.38 7.59
N VAL A 56 -4.85 -18.55 7.88
CA VAL A 56 -5.04 -17.96 9.20
C VAL A 56 -5.38 -19.04 10.22
N ASP A 57 -6.32 -19.94 9.90
CA ASP A 57 -6.73 -21.02 10.81
C ASP A 57 -5.56 -21.97 11.16
N LYS A 58 -4.65 -22.19 10.20
CA LYS A 58 -3.41 -22.96 10.41
C LYS A 58 -2.32 -22.20 11.16
N GLY A 59 -2.55 -20.93 11.49
CA GLY A 59 -1.59 -20.06 12.18
C GLY A 59 -0.38 -19.64 11.32
N LEU A 60 -0.44 -19.84 10.00
CA LEU A 60 0.66 -19.52 9.07
C LEU A 60 0.72 -18.03 8.76
N VAL A 61 -0.43 -17.36 8.78
CA VAL A 61 -0.55 -15.90 8.66
C VAL A 61 -1.42 -15.36 9.78
N LYS A 62 -1.23 -14.09 10.13
CA LYS A 62 -1.99 -13.45 11.23
C LYS A 62 -3.19 -12.66 10.72
N ALA A 63 -3.15 -12.23 9.46
CA ALA A 63 -4.17 -11.40 8.86
C ALA A 63 -4.21 -11.57 7.34
N ILE A 64 -5.31 -11.12 6.75
CA ILE A 64 -5.59 -11.15 5.31
C ILE A 64 -5.72 -9.71 4.84
N GLY A 65 -5.27 -9.43 3.63
CA GLY A 65 -5.47 -8.15 2.95
C GLY A 65 -5.71 -8.32 1.45
N LEU A 66 -5.93 -7.19 0.80
CA LEU A 66 -6.21 -7.08 -0.63
C LEU A 66 -5.21 -6.14 -1.28
N SER A 67 -4.89 -6.36 -2.56
CA SER A 67 -4.01 -5.46 -3.32
C SER A 67 -4.58 -5.20 -4.71
N ASN A 68 -4.68 -3.93 -5.09
CA ASN A 68 -5.26 -3.50 -6.38
C ASN A 68 -6.74 -3.90 -6.55
N PHE A 69 -7.52 -3.90 -5.47
CA PHE A 69 -8.97 -4.13 -5.56
C PHE A 69 -9.69 -2.79 -5.63
N ASN A 70 -10.73 -2.71 -6.45
CA ASN A 70 -11.65 -1.59 -6.48
C ASN A 70 -12.80 -1.77 -5.47
N ARG A 71 -13.67 -0.77 -5.33
CA ARG A 71 -14.80 -0.83 -4.39
C ARG A 71 -15.67 -2.06 -4.57
N ARG A 72 -16.13 -2.34 -5.80
CA ARG A 72 -17.02 -3.48 -6.10
C ARG A 72 -16.41 -4.80 -5.64
N GLN A 73 -15.13 -5.00 -5.96
CA GLN A 73 -14.40 -6.21 -5.61
C GLN A 73 -14.21 -6.34 -4.09
N ILE A 74 -13.92 -5.23 -3.40
CA ILE A 74 -13.82 -5.21 -1.93
C ILE A 74 -15.18 -5.57 -1.31
N GLU A 75 -16.28 -4.96 -1.75
CA GLU A 75 -17.62 -5.25 -1.23
C GLU A 75 -17.98 -6.73 -1.42
N GLU A 76 -17.64 -7.31 -2.58
CA GLU A 76 -17.89 -8.72 -2.87
C GLU A 76 -17.12 -9.65 -1.93
N ILE A 77 -15.82 -9.40 -1.73
CA ILE A 77 -15.01 -10.15 -0.76
C ILE A 77 -15.54 -9.92 0.67
N TRP A 78 -15.92 -8.69 0.99
CA TRP A 78 -16.41 -8.32 2.31
C TRP A 78 -17.67 -9.08 2.66
N ARG A 79 -18.61 -9.27 1.73
CA ARG A 79 -19.85 -10.04 1.98
C ARG A 79 -19.59 -11.50 2.30
N HIS A 80 -18.63 -12.12 1.63
CA HIS A 80 -18.43 -13.57 1.68
C HIS A 80 -17.31 -14.03 2.62
N SER A 81 -16.46 -13.12 3.09
CA SER A 81 -15.37 -13.45 4.01
C SER A 81 -15.88 -13.71 5.43
N ARG A 82 -15.45 -14.83 6.01
CA ARG A 82 -15.53 -15.10 7.45
C ARG A 82 -14.49 -14.27 8.20
N ILE A 83 -13.26 -14.17 7.67
CA ILE A 83 -12.19 -13.32 8.22
C ILE A 83 -12.07 -12.09 7.34
N LYS A 84 -12.47 -10.93 7.87
CA LYS A 84 -12.45 -9.68 7.11
C LYS A 84 -11.02 -9.28 6.73
N PRO A 85 -10.78 -8.83 5.48
CA PRO A 85 -9.50 -8.23 5.12
C PRO A 85 -9.22 -7.00 6.00
N THR A 86 -8.00 -6.89 6.51
CA THR A 86 -7.60 -5.82 7.45
C THR A 86 -6.71 -4.76 6.79
N ASN A 87 -6.24 -5.02 5.57
CA ASN A 87 -5.35 -4.12 4.83
C ASN A 87 -5.71 -4.08 3.34
N LEU A 88 -5.66 -2.89 2.74
CA LEU A 88 -5.75 -2.66 1.30
C LEU A 88 -4.46 -1.99 0.81
N GLN A 89 -3.72 -2.66 -0.07
CA GLN A 89 -2.53 -2.09 -0.71
C GLN A 89 -2.87 -1.58 -2.11
N ILE A 90 -2.74 -0.27 -2.32
CA ILE A 90 -3.12 0.41 -3.58
C ILE A 90 -2.13 1.53 -3.91
N GLU A 91 -2.14 1.96 -5.17
CA GLU A 91 -1.38 3.13 -5.61
C GLU A 91 -1.96 4.37 -4.96
N VAL A 92 -1.13 5.07 -4.18
CA VAL A 92 -1.46 6.36 -3.60
C VAL A 92 -0.21 7.22 -3.53
N HIS A 93 -0.26 8.40 -4.11
CA HIS A 93 0.77 9.44 -4.01
C HIS A 93 0.13 10.82 -4.29
N ALA A 94 0.85 11.92 -4.10
CA ALA A 94 0.27 13.27 -4.29
C ALA A 94 -0.38 13.48 -5.66
N ASN A 95 0.15 12.87 -6.73
CA ASN A 95 -0.46 12.97 -8.07
C ASN A 95 -1.70 12.09 -8.31
N PHE A 96 -1.93 11.11 -7.45
CA PHE A 96 -3.04 10.17 -7.50
C PHE A 96 -3.48 9.89 -6.05
N PRO A 97 -4.18 10.84 -5.41
CA PRO A 97 -4.55 10.76 -4.01
C PRO A 97 -5.48 9.59 -3.70
N ASN A 98 -6.20 9.09 -4.71
CA ASN A 98 -7.11 7.95 -4.63
C ASN A 98 -8.08 8.05 -3.44
N ALA A 99 -8.59 9.27 -3.20
CA ALA A 99 -9.29 9.64 -1.97
C ALA A 99 -10.54 8.79 -1.73
N GLU A 100 -11.36 8.59 -2.76
CA GLU A 100 -12.63 7.85 -2.64
C GLU A 100 -12.43 6.40 -2.19
N LEU A 101 -11.45 5.69 -2.77
CA LEU A 101 -11.15 4.30 -2.39
C LEU A 101 -10.50 4.22 -1.01
N VAL A 102 -9.64 5.18 -0.67
CA VAL A 102 -9.01 5.29 0.65
C VAL A 102 -10.07 5.48 1.73
N ASP A 103 -10.96 6.47 1.56
CA ASP A 103 -12.02 6.79 2.51
C ASP A 103 -12.99 5.61 2.65
N PHE A 104 -13.34 4.96 1.54
CA PHE A 104 -14.15 3.74 1.56
C PHE A 104 -13.48 2.62 2.37
N ALA A 105 -12.22 2.30 2.10
CA ALA A 105 -11.51 1.24 2.83
C ALA A 105 -11.38 1.56 4.33
N GLN A 106 -11.07 2.81 4.67
CA GLN A 106 -11.00 3.26 6.06
C GLN A 106 -12.37 3.21 6.76
N SER A 107 -13.47 3.49 6.04
CA SER A 107 -14.83 3.37 6.59
C SER A 107 -15.20 1.92 6.96
N LEU A 108 -14.57 0.93 6.33
CA LEU A 108 -14.68 -0.49 6.68
C LEU A 108 -13.73 -0.91 7.81
N GLY A 109 -12.93 0.01 8.34
CA GLY A 109 -11.90 -0.27 9.34
C GLY A 109 -10.63 -0.92 8.77
N MET A 110 -10.44 -0.89 7.45
CA MET A 110 -9.20 -1.39 6.83
C MET A 110 -8.09 -0.34 6.95
N SER A 111 -6.88 -0.81 7.25
CA SER A 111 -5.67 -0.02 7.02
C SER A 111 -5.39 0.07 5.52
N VAL A 112 -4.85 1.20 5.05
CA VAL A 112 -4.48 1.37 3.64
C VAL A 112 -2.97 1.53 3.52
N THR A 113 -2.35 0.74 2.65
CA THR A 113 -0.93 0.79 2.33
C THR A 113 -0.72 1.39 0.94
N ALA A 114 -0.04 2.54 0.89
CA ALA A 114 0.32 3.25 -0.33
C ALA A 114 1.59 2.67 -0.94
N TYR A 115 1.46 2.01 -2.10
CA TYR A 115 2.63 1.68 -2.94
C TYR A 115 2.93 2.81 -3.93
N ALA A 116 4.18 2.83 -4.41
CA ALA A 116 4.73 3.91 -5.23
C ALA A 116 4.51 5.32 -4.66
N PRO A 117 4.77 5.55 -3.34
CA PRO A 117 4.39 6.79 -2.66
C PRO A 117 5.12 8.04 -3.18
N LEU A 118 6.22 7.87 -3.93
CA LEU A 118 7.04 8.95 -4.47
C LEU A 118 6.73 9.29 -5.94
N GLY A 119 5.61 8.79 -6.49
CA GLY A 119 5.28 8.80 -7.93
C GLY A 119 5.26 10.16 -8.65
N SER A 120 5.49 11.31 -8.02
CA SER A 120 5.53 12.60 -8.73
C SER A 120 6.52 13.59 -8.13
N PRO A 121 7.15 14.46 -8.95
CA PRO A 121 8.03 15.54 -8.48
C PRO A 121 7.30 16.70 -7.77
N GLY A 122 5.97 16.64 -7.58
CA GLY A 122 5.20 17.68 -6.89
C GLY A 122 5.48 17.72 -5.39
N GLY A 123 6.41 18.56 -4.94
CA GLY A 123 6.70 18.73 -3.51
C GLY A 123 7.81 19.72 -3.15
N PHE A 124 8.55 20.23 -4.14
CA PHE A 124 9.74 21.07 -3.91
C PHE A 124 9.48 22.30 -3.02
N ARG A 125 8.43 23.06 -3.30
CA ARG A 125 8.16 24.31 -2.56
C ARG A 125 7.77 24.10 -1.10
N ILE A 126 7.09 22.99 -0.80
CA ILE A 126 6.72 22.63 0.57
C ILE A 126 7.95 22.08 1.31
N ALA A 127 8.78 21.29 0.62
CA ALA A 127 10.00 20.73 1.19
C ALA A 127 10.95 21.83 1.73
N ASP A 128 11.12 22.92 0.98
CA ASP A 128 11.96 24.05 1.39
C ASP A 128 11.47 24.73 2.68
N ALA A 129 10.14 24.86 2.86
CA ALA A 129 9.55 25.49 4.04
C ALA A 129 9.83 24.72 5.34
N HIS A 130 10.00 23.40 5.24
CA HIS A 130 10.28 22.52 6.38
C HIS A 130 11.75 22.13 6.51
N GLY A 131 12.63 22.57 5.59
CA GLY A 131 14.01 22.12 5.52
C GLY A 131 14.12 20.61 5.26
N LYS A 132 13.17 20.05 4.51
CA LYS A 132 13.06 18.61 4.20
C LYS A 132 13.28 18.37 2.72
N THR A 133 13.40 17.10 2.33
CA THR A 133 13.44 16.74 0.91
C THR A 133 12.02 16.56 0.36
N PRO A 134 11.82 16.71 -0.97
CA PRO A 134 10.52 16.45 -1.59
C PRO A 134 9.99 15.05 -1.28
N ALA A 135 10.87 14.05 -1.19
CA ALA A 135 10.49 12.68 -0.83
C ALA A 135 9.91 12.60 0.58
N GLN A 136 10.54 13.26 1.55
CA GLN A 136 10.05 13.30 2.93
C GLN A 136 8.68 13.97 3.02
N THR A 137 8.48 15.09 2.32
CA THR A 137 7.18 15.78 2.24
C THR A 137 6.09 14.87 1.68
N LEU A 138 6.36 14.16 0.58
CA LEU A 138 5.41 13.24 -0.05
C LEU A 138 5.05 12.07 0.87
N LEU A 139 6.02 11.51 1.58
CA LEU A 139 5.77 10.43 2.54
C LEU A 139 5.00 10.93 3.76
N ARG A 140 5.33 12.13 4.26
CA ARG A 140 4.63 12.74 5.39
C ARG A 140 3.17 13.04 5.05
N TYR A 141 2.90 13.52 3.84
CA TYR A 141 1.55 13.73 3.33
C TYR A 141 0.69 12.46 3.43
N LEU A 142 1.22 11.31 2.99
CA LEU A 142 0.50 10.04 3.06
C LEU A 142 0.32 9.57 4.51
N LEU A 143 1.34 9.73 5.37
CA LEU A 143 1.23 9.40 6.79
C LEU A 143 0.14 10.21 7.49
N GLN A 144 0.05 11.52 7.23
CA GLN A 144 -0.98 12.40 7.82
C GLN A 144 -2.40 12.08 7.33
N ARG A 145 -2.54 11.34 6.23
CA ARG A 145 -3.82 10.77 5.76
C ARG A 145 -4.14 9.41 6.38
N ASN A 146 -3.43 9.03 7.45
CA ASN A 146 -3.57 7.73 8.11
C ASN A 146 -3.29 6.55 7.16
N LEU A 147 -2.28 6.69 6.31
CA LEU A 147 -1.85 5.65 5.37
C LEU A 147 -0.49 5.08 5.79
N ILE A 148 -0.30 3.79 5.54
CA ILE A 148 0.99 3.12 5.66
C ILE A 148 1.76 3.36 4.35
N VAL A 149 3.02 3.79 4.43
CA VAL A 149 3.86 4.04 3.25
C VAL A 149 4.96 3.00 3.11
N VAL A 150 5.22 2.56 1.87
CA VAL A 150 6.26 1.55 1.56
C VAL A 150 7.21 2.05 0.46
N PRO A 151 8.04 3.09 0.73
CA PRO A 151 8.96 3.63 -0.27
C PRO A 151 10.06 2.62 -0.60
N LYS A 152 10.24 2.33 -1.89
CA LYS A 152 11.34 1.50 -2.38
C LYS A 152 12.58 2.34 -2.64
N SER A 153 13.72 1.93 -2.11
CA SER A 153 15.04 2.44 -2.47
C SER A 153 16.08 1.33 -2.37
N SER A 154 17.12 1.41 -3.21
CA SER A 154 18.35 0.61 -3.11
C SER A 154 19.56 1.44 -2.66
N HIS A 155 19.39 2.74 -2.50
CA HIS A 155 20.44 3.66 -2.02
C HIS A 155 20.26 3.87 -0.52
N GLU A 156 21.29 3.56 0.26
CA GLU A 156 21.28 3.63 1.72
C GLU A 156 20.93 5.02 2.24
N GLU A 157 21.53 6.07 1.66
CA GLU A 157 21.25 7.47 2.00
C GLU A 157 19.75 7.79 1.92
N ARG A 158 19.08 7.37 0.84
CA ARG A 158 17.64 7.56 0.66
C ARG A 158 16.81 6.70 1.61
N ILE A 159 17.28 5.52 2.00
CA ILE A 159 16.59 4.67 2.99
C ILE A 159 16.58 5.38 4.34
N VAL A 160 17.73 5.91 4.76
CA VAL A 160 17.88 6.69 6.00
C VAL A 160 17.08 7.99 5.92
N GLU A 161 17.13 8.70 4.80
CA GLU A 161 16.36 9.93 4.57
C GLU A 161 14.85 9.68 4.69
N ASN A 162 14.33 8.64 4.02
CA ASN A 162 12.90 8.31 4.00
C ASN A 162 12.36 7.88 5.37
N SER A 163 13.22 7.46 6.32
CA SER A 163 12.80 7.17 7.70
C SER A 163 12.61 8.42 8.57
N LYS A 164 13.17 9.57 8.18
CA LYS A 164 13.12 10.83 8.95
C LYS A 164 11.89 11.67 8.57
N ILE A 165 10.71 11.08 8.80
CA ILE A 165 9.40 11.66 8.40
C ILE A 165 8.44 11.83 9.58
N PHE A 166 8.94 11.65 10.81
CA PHE A 166 8.16 11.72 12.04
C PHE A 166 8.45 12.97 12.88
N ASP A 167 9.42 13.79 12.46
CA ASP A 167 9.94 14.95 13.18
C ASP A 167 9.42 16.30 12.66
N PHE A 168 8.45 16.28 11.75
CA PHE A 168 7.77 17.47 11.24
C PHE A 168 6.32 17.15 10.85
N GLU A 169 5.52 18.18 10.62
CA GLU A 169 4.11 18.06 10.25
C GLU A 169 3.75 19.10 9.18
N LEU A 170 3.03 18.67 8.15
CA LEU A 170 2.50 19.53 7.11
C LEU A 170 1.26 20.26 7.61
N THR A 171 1.13 21.53 7.28
CA THR A 171 -0.04 22.33 7.66
C THR A 171 -1.28 21.89 6.87
N THR A 172 -2.47 22.29 7.35
CA THR A 172 -3.74 22.02 6.66
C THR A 172 -3.74 22.58 5.24
N GLU A 173 -3.14 23.76 5.02
CA GLU A 173 -3.02 24.39 3.71
C GLU A 173 -2.09 23.62 2.78
N GLU A 174 -0.96 23.11 3.29
CA GLU A 174 -0.02 22.28 2.53
C GLU A 174 -0.65 20.93 2.15
N MET A 175 -1.36 20.32 3.09
CA MET A 175 -2.13 19.10 2.85
C MET A 175 -3.21 19.32 1.78
N HIS A 176 -3.93 20.45 1.85
CA HIS A 176 -4.92 20.82 0.85
C HIS A 176 -4.27 21.04 -0.52
N LEU A 177 -3.15 21.76 -0.58
CA LEU A 177 -2.39 22.00 -1.81
C LEU A 177 -1.99 20.68 -2.47
N LEU A 178 -1.46 19.73 -1.70
CA LEU A 178 -1.06 18.41 -2.20
C LEU A 178 -2.25 17.56 -2.69
N ASN A 179 -3.44 17.76 -2.12
CA ASN A 179 -4.65 17.08 -2.59
C ASN A 179 -5.16 17.63 -3.93
N VAL A 180 -5.03 18.95 -4.17
CA VAL A 180 -5.58 19.60 -5.38
C VAL A 180 -4.57 19.72 -6.52
N CYS A 181 -3.27 19.65 -6.24
CA CYS A 181 -2.24 19.80 -7.27
C CYS A 181 -1.99 18.53 -8.08
N GLY A 182 -2.58 17.40 -7.68
CA GLY A 182 -2.42 16.13 -8.36
C GLY A 182 -3.17 16.06 -9.69
N LEU A 183 -2.61 15.36 -10.67
CA LEU A 183 -3.27 15.11 -11.97
C LEU A 183 -4.44 14.11 -11.88
N ASN A 184 -4.63 13.47 -10.73
CA ASN A 184 -5.53 12.32 -10.55
C ASN A 184 -5.28 11.22 -11.59
N GLU A 185 -4.01 11.04 -11.98
CA GLU A 185 -3.62 10.03 -12.95
C GLU A 185 -2.87 8.88 -12.29
N ARG A 186 -3.41 7.67 -12.48
CA ARG A 186 -2.77 6.41 -12.12
C ARG A 186 -1.55 6.15 -13.01
N GLN A 187 -0.39 5.86 -12.41
CA GLN A 187 0.82 5.45 -13.09
C GLN A 187 0.84 3.95 -13.39
N PHE A 188 0.38 3.11 -12.46
CA PHE A 188 0.42 1.65 -12.61
C PHE A 188 -0.92 1.13 -13.13
N LYS A 189 -1.14 1.26 -14.44
CA LYS A 189 -2.38 0.82 -15.10
C LYS A 189 -2.39 -0.67 -15.44
N PHE A 190 -1.25 -1.34 -15.53
CA PHE A 190 -1.18 -2.77 -15.91
C PHE A 190 -1.92 -3.09 -17.23
N GLU A 191 -1.73 -2.26 -18.26
CA GLU A 191 -2.48 -2.25 -19.54
C GLU A 191 -2.65 -3.63 -20.20
N LYS A 192 -1.69 -4.55 -20.02
CA LYS A 192 -1.77 -5.92 -20.56
C LYS A 192 -2.99 -6.71 -20.06
N PHE A 193 -3.58 -6.33 -18.93
CA PHE A 193 -4.72 -7.03 -18.32
C PHE A 193 -6.04 -6.28 -18.49
N LYS A 194 -6.09 -5.20 -19.26
CA LYS A 194 -7.28 -4.34 -19.40
C LYS A 194 -8.52 -5.04 -19.92
N THR A 195 -8.34 -6.10 -20.71
CA THR A 195 -9.42 -6.94 -21.24
C THR A 195 -9.90 -8.01 -20.27
N HIS A 196 -9.23 -8.17 -19.12
CA HIS A 196 -9.65 -9.13 -18.11
C HIS A 196 -10.96 -8.67 -17.45
N PRO A 197 -11.96 -9.56 -17.26
CA PRO A 197 -13.25 -9.18 -16.65
C PRO A 197 -13.12 -8.53 -15.27
N GLU A 198 -12.10 -8.95 -14.51
CA GLU A 198 -11.80 -8.44 -13.17
C GLU A 198 -10.69 -7.39 -13.15
N TYR A 199 -10.43 -6.72 -14.27
CA TYR A 199 -9.48 -5.61 -14.30
C TYR A 199 -10.00 -4.47 -13.40
N PRO A 200 -9.26 -4.11 -12.34
CA PRO A 200 -9.79 -3.28 -11.26
C PRO A 200 -9.98 -1.81 -11.65
N PHE A 201 -9.29 -1.33 -12.69
CA PHE A 201 -9.20 0.10 -12.99
C PHE A 201 -10.12 0.59 -14.13
N ASN A 202 -11.09 -0.24 -14.55
CA ASN A 202 -12.16 0.22 -15.44
C ASN A 202 -13.30 0.92 -14.68
N GLU A 203 -13.41 0.65 -13.38
CA GLU A 203 -14.38 1.27 -12.48
C GLU A 203 -13.80 2.57 -11.88
N PRO A 204 -14.65 3.51 -11.43
CA PRO A 204 -14.20 4.81 -10.91
C PRO A 204 -13.22 4.72 -9.74
N PHE A 205 -13.45 3.81 -8.78
CA PHE A 205 -12.61 3.59 -7.60
C PHE A 205 -12.84 2.22 -6.95
#